data_AF-A0A3P9NU94-F1
#
_entry.id   AF-A0A3P9NU94-F1
#
_cell.length_a   1.000
_cell.length_b   1.000
_cell.length_c   1.000
_cell.angle_alpha   90.00
_cell.angle_beta   90.00
_cell.angle_gamma   90.00
#
_symmetry.space_group_name_H-M   'P 1'
#
loop_
_entity.id
_entity.type
_entity.pdbx_description
1 polymer ?
#
loop_
_entity_poly.entity_id
_entity_poly.type
_entity_poly.pdbx_seq_one_letter_code
_entity_poly.pdbx_strand_id
1 'polypeptide(L)'
;GAGFTYPGTLWCGAGNMADNYNQLGDFADTDSCCRTHDHCPNVIHAFSSNYGYTNFKWHSICHCDCDEELKACLRQVNDTSSRVVGQAFFNVIGVPCFDFAYEEQCAERHWYGLCKRYDKFPIAVLREAVPYDYGAETKRVSHS
;
A
#
# COMPACT_ATOMS: atom_id res chain seq x y z
N GLY A 1 0.32 7.81 20.43
CA GLY A 1 1.02 8.96 19.82
C GLY A 1 0.27 9.29 18.55
N ALA A 2 -0.08 10.55 18.33
CA ALA A 2 -0.88 10.95 17.18
C ALA A 2 -0.07 10.71 15.90
N GLY A 3 -0.53 9.79 15.04
CA GLY A 3 -0.05 9.67 13.67
C GLY A 3 -0.45 10.91 12.86
N PHE A 4 0.28 11.20 11.80
CA PHE A 4 -0.13 12.24 10.86
C PHE A 4 -1.18 11.65 9.91
N THR A 5 -2.47 11.92 10.16
CA THR A 5 -3.56 11.64 9.23
C THR A 5 -4.01 12.91 8.53
N TYR A 6 -4.62 12.77 7.36
CA TYR A 6 -5.25 13.88 6.66
C TYR A 6 -6.35 14.49 7.53
N PRO A 7 -6.40 15.83 7.74
CA PRO A 7 -7.41 16.46 8.57
C PRO A 7 -8.83 16.06 8.15
N GLY A 8 -9.69 15.73 9.12
CA GLY A 8 -11.04 15.21 8.85
C GLY A 8 -11.09 13.71 8.55
N THR A 9 -9.97 12.99 8.63
CA THR A 9 -9.88 11.52 8.50
C THR A 9 -9.11 10.93 9.68
N LEU A 10 -9.39 9.68 10.03
CA LEU A 10 -8.72 8.95 11.10
C LEU A 10 -7.78 7.86 10.57
N TRP A 11 -7.94 7.44 9.31
CA TRP A 11 -7.22 6.31 8.71
C TRP A 11 -6.30 6.73 7.55
N CYS A 12 -6.50 7.90 6.94
CA CYS A 12 -5.67 8.33 5.81
C CYS A 12 -4.34 8.94 6.29
N GLY A 13 -3.37 8.11 6.69
CA GLY A 13 -2.10 8.59 7.22
C GLY A 13 -1.04 7.51 7.46
N ALA A 14 0.04 7.90 8.14
CA ALA A 14 1.03 6.93 8.63
C ALA A 14 0.46 6.23 9.89
N GLY A 15 -0.28 5.14 9.66
CA GLY A 15 -1.13 4.50 10.66
C GLY A 15 -2.47 5.24 10.80
N ASN A 16 -3.17 5.01 11.92
CA ASN A 16 -4.47 5.61 12.18
C ASN A 16 -4.60 6.20 13.60
N MET A 17 -5.60 7.06 13.78
CA MET A 17 -5.98 7.70 15.04
C MET A 17 -7.36 7.27 15.53
N ALA A 18 -7.94 6.21 14.97
CA ALA A 18 -9.23 5.70 15.37
C ALA A 18 -9.12 4.91 16.69
N ASP A 19 -10.04 5.14 17.62
CA ASP A 19 -10.16 4.39 18.87
C ASP A 19 -10.73 2.97 18.62
N ASN A 20 -11.48 2.80 17.53
CA ASN A 20 -12.03 1.52 17.10
C ASN A 20 -12.27 1.47 15.59
N TYR A 21 -12.41 0.25 15.07
CA TYR A 21 -12.60 -0.02 13.63
C TYR A 21 -13.75 0.75 12.98
N ASN A 22 -14.86 0.99 13.69
CA ASN A 22 -16.04 1.64 13.13
C ASN A 22 -15.98 3.17 13.17
N GLN A 23 -14.98 3.74 13.84
CA GLN A 23 -14.83 5.18 13.94
C GLN A 23 -14.24 5.72 12.64
N LEU A 24 -14.96 6.67 12.04
CA LEU A 24 -14.53 7.41 10.87
C LEU A 24 -14.53 8.91 11.22
N GLY A 25 -13.72 9.68 10.51
CA GLY A 25 -13.69 11.14 10.59
C GLY A 25 -14.82 11.80 9.79
N ASP A 26 -14.75 13.13 9.69
CA ASP A 26 -15.71 13.97 8.98
C ASP A 26 -15.84 13.58 7.49
N PHE A 27 -14.73 13.21 6.86
CA PHE A 27 -14.68 12.74 5.47
C PHE A 27 -14.88 11.23 5.39
N ALA A 28 -15.99 10.74 5.94
CA ALA A 28 -16.24 9.32 6.20
C ALA A 28 -16.03 8.40 4.98
N ASP A 29 -16.45 8.80 3.78
CA ASP A 29 -16.29 7.99 2.57
C ASP A 29 -14.82 7.84 2.16
N THR A 30 -14.07 8.95 2.15
CA THR A 30 -12.61 8.94 1.92
C THR A 30 -11.89 8.14 3.00
N ASP A 31 -12.28 8.35 4.26
CA ASP A 31 -11.67 7.69 5.42
C ASP A 31 -11.92 6.18 5.41
N SER A 32 -13.09 5.74 4.95
CA SER A 32 -13.40 4.31 4.79
C SER A 32 -12.52 3.64 3.73
N CYS A 33 -12.16 4.34 2.65
CA CYS A 33 -11.18 3.83 1.68
C CYS A 33 -9.83 3.56 2.36
N CYS A 34 -9.33 4.53 3.13
CA CYS A 34 -8.06 4.40 3.86
C CYS A 34 -8.12 3.33 4.95
N ARG A 35 -9.23 3.22 5.70
CA ARG A 35 -9.43 2.14 6.68
C ARG A 35 -9.32 0.76 6.04
N THR A 36 -9.92 0.59 4.88
CA THR A 36 -9.87 -0.69 4.15
C THR A 36 -8.43 -1.00 3.74
N HIS A 37 -7.71 -0.01 3.22
CA HIS A 37 -6.29 -0.13 2.86
C HIS A 37 -5.38 -0.42 4.04
N ASP A 38 -5.60 0.21 5.20
CA ASP A 38 -4.87 -0.02 6.45
C ASP A 38 -4.97 -1.48 6.94
N HIS A 39 -6.02 -2.19 6.50
CA HIS A 39 -6.25 -3.60 6.82
C HIS A 39 -5.85 -4.55 5.69
N CYS A 40 -4.97 -4.12 4.78
CA CYS A 40 -4.40 -4.98 3.77
C CYS A 40 -3.75 -6.23 4.44
N PRO A 41 -4.04 -7.46 3.96
CA PRO A 41 -3.54 -8.67 4.60
C PRO A 41 -2.03 -8.88 4.42
N ASN A 42 -1.44 -8.29 3.38
CA ASN A 42 -0.05 -8.46 3.02
C ASN A 42 0.64 -7.09 3.04
N VAL A 43 1.43 -6.86 4.09
CA VAL A 43 2.10 -5.58 4.34
C VAL A 43 3.55 -5.80 4.74
N ILE A 44 4.42 -4.90 4.28
CA ILE A 44 5.79 -4.75 4.75
C ILE A 44 5.87 -3.41 5.48
N HIS A 45 5.80 -3.46 6.80
CA HIS A 45 5.80 -2.25 7.64
C HIS A 45 7.09 -1.44 7.48
N ALA A 46 7.00 -0.15 7.77
CA ALA A 46 8.15 0.74 7.82
C ALA A 46 9.28 0.17 8.70
N PHE A 47 10.52 0.24 8.21
CA PHE A 47 11.71 -0.24 8.91
C PHE A 47 11.68 -1.72 9.33
N SER A 48 10.95 -2.56 8.58
CA SER A 48 10.82 -4.00 8.85
C SER A 48 11.19 -4.85 7.63
N SER A 49 11.41 -6.14 7.88
CA SER A 49 11.65 -7.13 6.82
C SER A 49 10.51 -8.13 6.78
N ASN A 50 9.94 -8.35 5.59
CA ASN A 50 8.93 -9.38 5.36
C ASN A 50 9.01 -9.85 3.90
N TYR A 51 8.57 -11.08 3.62
CA TYR A 51 8.58 -11.67 2.26
C TYR A 51 9.94 -11.52 1.54
N GLY A 52 11.04 -11.70 2.27
CA GLY A 52 12.41 -11.55 1.75
C GLY A 52 12.82 -10.14 1.30
N TYR A 53 12.01 -9.12 1.60
CA TYR A 53 12.33 -7.72 1.33
C TYR A 53 12.47 -6.93 2.64
N THR A 54 13.43 -6.00 2.70
CA THR A 54 13.63 -5.08 3.83
C THR A 54 13.20 -3.68 3.45
N ASN A 55 12.12 -3.19 4.08
CA ASN A 55 11.61 -1.86 3.86
C ASN A 55 12.35 -0.84 4.73
N PHE A 56 13.27 -0.09 4.12
CA PHE A 56 13.97 1.02 4.79
C PHE A 56 13.21 2.35 4.73
N LYS A 57 12.01 2.40 4.14
CA LYS A 57 11.17 3.59 4.09
C LYS A 57 10.42 3.78 5.41
N TRP A 58 9.99 5.02 5.64
CA TRP A 58 9.21 5.42 6.81
C TRP A 58 7.70 5.12 6.68
N HIS A 59 7.25 4.69 5.51
CA HIS A 59 5.88 4.28 5.24
C HIS A 59 5.83 2.76 4.99
N SER A 60 4.66 2.17 5.23
CA SER A 60 4.38 0.78 4.85
C SER A 60 4.33 0.63 3.33
N ILE A 61 4.56 -0.59 2.86
CA ILE A 61 4.37 -1.01 1.46
C ILE A 61 3.34 -2.13 1.50
N CYS A 62 2.24 -1.98 0.77
CA CYS A 62 1.14 -2.93 0.70
C CYS A 62 1.18 -3.75 -0.61
N HIS A 63 0.42 -4.84 -0.65
CA HIS A 63 0.23 -5.58 -1.90
C HIS A 63 -0.46 -4.72 -2.96
N CYS A 64 -0.09 -4.90 -4.24
CA CYS A 64 -0.62 -4.07 -5.32
C CYS A 64 -2.15 -4.11 -5.43
N ASP A 65 -2.80 -5.25 -5.17
CA ASP A 65 -4.26 -5.34 -5.11
C ASP A 65 -4.88 -4.33 -4.12
N CYS A 66 -4.27 -4.16 -2.93
CA CYS A 66 -4.77 -3.22 -1.92
C CYS A 66 -4.63 -1.76 -2.38
N ASP A 67 -3.51 -1.42 -3.02
CA ASP A 67 -3.27 -0.09 -3.57
C ASP A 67 -4.20 0.22 -4.76
N GLU A 68 -4.49 -0.77 -5.59
CA GLU A 68 -5.46 -0.65 -6.69
C GLU A 68 -6.89 -0.47 -6.18
N GLU A 69 -7.29 -1.21 -5.14
CA GLU A 69 -8.58 -1.05 -4.47
C GLU A 69 -8.71 0.33 -3.81
N LEU A 70 -7.66 0.80 -3.11
CA LEU A 70 -7.61 2.16 -2.55
C LEU A 70 -7.82 3.20 -3.65
N LYS A 71 -7.08 3.06 -4.75
CA LYS A 71 -7.15 3.97 -5.90
C LYS A 71 -8.55 3.97 -6.52
N ALA A 72 -9.17 2.81 -6.69
CA ALA A 72 -10.52 2.69 -7.22
C ALA A 72 -11.56 3.32 -6.28
N CYS A 73 -11.44 3.07 -4.98
CA CYS A 73 -12.32 3.63 -3.96
C CYS A 73 -12.24 5.17 -3.93
N LEU A 74 -11.04 5.74 -3.87
CA LEU A 74 -10.86 7.21 -3.86
C LEU A 74 -11.41 7.87 -5.13
N ARG A 75 -11.28 7.20 -6.29
CA ARG A 75 -11.87 7.66 -7.56
C ARG A 75 -13.39 7.62 -7.54
N GLN A 76 -13.99 6.63 -6.90
CA GLN A 76 -15.44 6.52 -6.75
C GLN A 76 -16.01 7.60 -5.83
N VAL A 77 -15.32 7.91 -4.72
CA VAL A 77 -15.72 8.99 -3.79
C VAL A 77 -15.68 10.36 -4.49
N ASN A 78 -14.66 10.59 -5.31
CA ASN A 78 -14.62 11.69 -6.28
C ASN A 78 -14.75 13.12 -5.71
N ASP A 79 -14.47 13.35 -4.42
CA ASP A 79 -14.56 14.65 -3.75
C ASP A 79 -13.19 15.29 -3.53
N THR A 80 -13.13 16.48 -2.92
CA THR A 80 -11.85 17.18 -2.69
C THR A 80 -10.91 16.38 -1.79
N SER A 81 -11.43 15.77 -0.72
CA SER A 81 -10.62 14.97 0.21
C SER A 81 -10.01 13.75 -0.47
N SER A 82 -10.79 12.98 -1.23
CA SER A 82 -10.32 11.76 -1.89
C SER A 82 -9.27 12.06 -2.96
N ARG A 83 -9.40 13.20 -3.65
CA ARG A 83 -8.40 13.71 -4.62
C ARG A 83 -7.08 14.03 -3.95
N VAL A 84 -7.10 14.78 -2.85
CA VAL A 84 -5.89 15.20 -2.15
C VAL A 84 -5.19 13.99 -1.54
N VAL A 85 -5.94 13.09 -0.90
CA VAL A 85 -5.40 11.84 -0.35
C VAL A 85 -4.76 10.99 -1.46
N GLY A 86 -5.47 10.78 -2.57
CA GLY A 86 -4.95 10.02 -3.71
C GLY A 86 -3.69 10.64 -4.32
N GLN A 87 -3.67 11.95 -4.55
CA GLN A 87 -2.47 12.63 -5.06
C GLN A 87 -1.30 12.57 -4.08
N ALA A 88 -1.55 12.73 -2.78
CA ALA A 88 -0.50 12.63 -1.77
C ALA A 88 0.14 11.24 -1.76
N PHE A 89 -0.68 10.18 -1.74
CA PHE A 89 -0.21 8.79 -1.67
C PHE A 89 0.53 8.35 -2.95
N PHE A 90 -0.11 8.49 -4.11
CA PHE A 90 0.38 7.92 -5.37
C PHE A 90 1.33 8.83 -6.16
N ASN A 91 1.26 10.16 -6.00
CA ASN A 91 2.02 11.09 -6.84
C ASN A 91 3.12 11.82 -6.06
N VAL A 92 2.84 12.26 -4.82
CA VAL A 92 3.79 13.04 -4.02
C VAL A 92 4.74 12.13 -3.24
N ILE A 93 4.18 11.19 -2.47
CA ILE A 93 4.98 10.20 -1.74
C ILE A 93 5.45 9.11 -2.72
N GLY A 94 4.58 8.72 -3.65
CA GLY A 94 4.89 7.70 -4.66
C GLY A 94 5.13 6.34 -4.01
N VAL A 95 4.28 5.96 -3.05
CA VAL A 95 4.42 4.71 -2.30
C VAL A 95 4.38 3.53 -3.30
N PRO A 96 5.46 2.74 -3.42
CA PRO A 96 5.41 1.54 -4.24
C PRO A 96 4.51 0.50 -3.60
N CYS A 97 3.95 -0.39 -4.42
CA CYS A 97 3.30 -1.61 -3.96
C CYS A 97 4.18 -2.83 -4.24
N PHE A 98 3.76 -4.01 -3.82
CA PHE A 98 4.46 -5.25 -4.18
C PHE A 98 3.52 -6.36 -4.67
N ASP A 99 4.05 -7.20 -5.55
CA ASP A 99 3.47 -8.49 -5.92
C ASP A 99 4.29 -9.63 -5.30
N PHE A 100 3.71 -10.83 -5.23
CA PHE A 100 4.47 -12.04 -4.92
C PHE A 100 5.11 -12.67 -6.16
N ALA A 101 6.43 -12.85 -6.10
CA ALA A 101 7.13 -13.87 -6.86
C ALA A 101 7.37 -15.10 -5.98
N TYR A 102 7.44 -16.29 -6.56
CA TYR A 102 7.72 -17.51 -5.80
C TYR A 102 9.08 -18.06 -6.19
N GLU A 103 10.01 -18.03 -5.23
CA GLU A 103 11.38 -18.48 -5.43
C GLU A 103 11.66 -19.77 -4.66
N GLU A 104 12.43 -20.66 -5.29
CA GLU A 104 12.84 -21.91 -4.66
C GLU A 104 13.96 -21.63 -3.64
N GLN A 105 13.69 -21.92 -2.38
CA GLN A 105 14.62 -21.73 -1.28
C GLN A 105 14.74 -23.00 -0.45
N CYS A 106 15.85 -23.12 0.27
CA CYS A 106 16.06 -24.25 1.15
C CYS A 106 15.14 -24.18 2.38
N ALA A 107 14.11 -25.02 2.40
CA ALA A 107 13.14 -25.10 3.47
C ALA A 107 13.65 -25.91 4.67
N GLU A 108 14.55 -26.86 4.43
CA GLU A 108 15.12 -27.72 5.46
C GLU A 108 16.58 -28.01 5.18
N ARG A 109 17.44 -27.88 6.19
CA ARG A 109 18.87 -28.18 6.10
C ARG A 109 19.24 -29.41 6.90
N HIS A 110 20.21 -30.17 6.39
CA HIS A 110 20.91 -31.17 7.18
C HIS A 110 21.78 -30.49 8.26
N TRP A 111 22.12 -31.23 9.32
CA TRP A 111 22.95 -30.72 10.41
C TRP A 111 24.36 -30.24 9.96
N TYR A 112 24.89 -30.79 8.87
CA TYR A 112 26.17 -30.40 8.26
C TYR A 112 26.04 -29.29 7.20
N GLY A 113 24.87 -28.65 7.08
CA GLY A 113 24.68 -27.40 6.32
C GLY A 113 24.21 -27.52 4.88
N LEU A 114 24.21 -28.72 4.27
CA LEU A 114 23.62 -28.92 2.93
C LEU A 114 22.09 -28.86 2.98
N CYS A 115 21.48 -28.36 1.90
CA CYS A 115 20.04 -28.34 1.80
C CYS A 115 19.48 -29.75 1.64
N LYS A 116 18.50 -30.09 2.48
CA LYS A 116 17.77 -31.37 2.42
C LYS A 116 16.54 -31.26 1.53
N ARG A 117 15.83 -30.12 1.60
CA ARG A 117 14.57 -29.92 0.89
C ARG A 117 14.41 -28.47 0.46
N TYR A 118 13.98 -28.29 -0.78
CA TYR A 118 13.66 -27.00 -1.36
C TYR A 118 12.14 -26.84 -1.46
N ASP A 119 11.63 -25.66 -1.11
CA ASP A 119 10.23 -25.26 -1.33
C ASP A 119 10.18 -23.89 -2.00
N LYS A 120 9.03 -23.57 -2.59
CA LYS A 120 8.75 -22.24 -3.11
C LYS A 120 8.20 -21.33 -2.02
N PHE A 121 8.89 -20.23 -1.76
CA PHE A 121 8.45 -19.20 -0.80
C PHE A 121 8.08 -17.91 -1.52
N PRO A 122 7.08 -17.17 -1.01
CA PRO A 122 6.72 -15.87 -1.56
C PRO A 122 7.79 -14.81 -1.23
N ILE A 123 8.24 -14.12 -2.26
CA ILE A 123 9.16 -12.99 -2.22
C ILE A 123 8.44 -11.76 -2.77
N ALA A 124 8.54 -10.64 -2.05
CA ALA A 124 7.97 -9.38 -2.48
C ALA A 124 8.80 -8.77 -3.62
N VAL A 125 8.14 -8.47 -4.74
CA VAL A 125 8.71 -7.74 -5.87
C VAL A 125 8.02 -6.39 -5.96
N LEU A 126 8.79 -5.32 -5.76
CA LEU A 126 8.24 -3.96 -5.80
C LEU A 126 7.79 -3.57 -7.21
N ARG A 127 6.67 -2.86 -7.26
CA ARG A 127 6.14 -2.15 -8.42
C ARG A 127 6.10 -0.67 -8.14
N GLU A 128 6.42 0.13 -9.15
CA GLU A 128 6.29 1.57 -9.05
C GLU A 128 4.82 1.96 -8.95
N ALA A 129 4.54 3.02 -8.19
CA ALA A 129 3.20 3.55 -8.03
C ALA A 129 2.68 4.04 -9.40
N VAL A 130 1.50 3.56 -9.81
CA VAL A 130 0.83 4.12 -10.99
C VAL A 130 0.22 5.46 -10.60
N PRO A 131 0.53 6.57 -11.31
CA PRO A 131 0.02 7.90 -10.96
C PRO A 131 -1.50 7.94 -10.79
N TYR A 132 -1.95 8.66 -9.76
CA TYR A 132 -3.34 8.96 -9.50
C TYR A 132 -3.80 10.14 -10.36
N ASP A 133 -4.35 9.80 -11.52
CA ASP A 133 -5.01 10.78 -12.38
C ASP A 133 -6.39 11.13 -11.84
N TYR A 134 -6.61 12.43 -11.71
CA TYR A 134 -7.89 13.00 -11.32
C TYR A 134 -8.17 14.26 -12.15
N GLY A 135 -9.28 14.28 -12.91
CA GLY A 135 -9.78 15.50 -13.55
C GLY A 135 -9.08 15.93 -14.85
N ALA A 136 -8.55 15.02 -15.66
CA ALA A 136 -8.15 15.33 -17.03
C ALA A 136 -8.85 14.39 -18.02
N GLU A 137 -9.71 14.95 -18.88
CA GLU A 137 -9.81 14.49 -20.26
C GLU A 137 -8.41 14.61 -20.86
N THR A 138 -7.61 13.55 -20.75
CA THR A 138 -6.37 13.44 -21.50
C THR A 138 -6.74 13.28 -22.97
N LYS A 139 -6.74 14.40 -23.71
CA LYS A 139 -6.39 14.31 -25.12
C LYS A 139 -5.07 13.54 -25.16
N ARG A 140 -5.09 12.31 -25.68
CA ARG A 140 -3.89 11.62 -26.12
C ARG A 140 -3.10 12.60 -26.98
N VAL A 141 -1.99 13.11 -26.48
CA VAL A 141 -0.95 13.64 -27.35
C VAL A 141 -0.27 12.42 -27.93
N SER A 142 -0.82 11.93 -29.04
CA SER A 142 -0.15 10.99 -29.92
C SER A 142 1.16 11.64 -30.35
N HIS A 143 2.29 11.09 -29.92
CA HIS A 143 3.58 11.44 -30.50
C HIS A 143 3.56 10.95 -31.95
N SER A 144 3.80 11.87 -32.90
CA SER A 144 4.07 11.57 -34.31
C SER A 144 5.57 11.51 -34.52
#